data_AF-A0A2V9SP28-F1
#
_entry.id   AF-A0A2V9SP28-F1
#
_cell.length_a   1.000
_cell.length_b   1.000
_cell.length_c   1.000
_cell.angle_alpha   90.00
_cell.angle_beta   90.00
_cell.angle_gamma   90.00
#
_symmetry.space_group_name_H-M   'P 1'
#
loop_
_entity.id
_entity.type
_entity.pdbx_description
1 polymer ?
#
loop_
_entity_poly.entity_id
_entity_poly.type
_entity_poly.pdbx_seq_one_letter_code
_entity_poly.pdbx_strand_id
1 'polypeptide(L)' 'MGKKRKKLLGTVEKVIKPIATSEPEKAEIGIKGADDLYREIRIENVVTDENGEKSRLKLGAKVDVVVEADSDATTKKPNS' A
#
# COMPACT_ATOMS: atom_id res chain seq x y z
N MET A 1 -6.20 20.60 10.90
CA MET A 1 -5.19 20.38 9.82
C MET A 1 -5.81 19.48 8.76
N GLY A 2 -5.75 19.85 7.49
CA GLY A 2 -6.30 19.00 6.41
C GLY A 2 -5.30 17.93 5.99
N LYS A 3 -5.79 16.76 5.53
CA LYS A 3 -4.96 15.72 4.89
C LYS A 3 -5.07 15.80 3.37
N LYS A 4 -3.98 15.50 2.68
CA LYS A 4 -3.93 15.26 1.24
C LYS A 4 -3.89 13.76 1.01
N ARG A 5 -4.61 13.27 -0.01
CA ARG A 5 -4.68 11.84 -0.32
C ARG A 5 -4.62 11.55 -1.80
N LYS A 6 -3.99 10.45 -2.18
CA LYS A 6 -4.04 9.85 -3.51
C LYS A 6 -4.46 8.39 -3.37
N LYS A 7 -5.46 7.99 -4.17
CA LYS A 7 -5.93 6.61 -4.25
C LYS A 7 -5.40 5.98 -5.54
N LEU A 8 -4.87 4.77 -5.42
CA LEU A 8 -4.31 3.97 -6.50
C LEU A 8 -4.94 2.57 -6.46
N LEU A 9 -5.27 2.03 -7.62
CA LEU A 9 -5.83 0.68 -7.71
C LEU A 9 -4.68 -0.32 -7.78
N GLY A 10 -4.78 -1.42 -7.03
CA GLY A 10 -3.76 -2.45 -7.01
C GLY A 10 -4.32 -3.88 -7.01
N THR A 11 -3.42 -4.83 -7.23
CA THR A 11 -3.67 -6.26 -7.08
C THR A 11 -2.56 -6.88 -6.24
N VAL A 12 -2.91 -7.76 -5.31
CA VAL A 12 -1.92 -8.54 -4.57
C VAL A 12 -1.31 -9.57 -5.52
N GLU A 13 -0.07 -9.34 -5.94
CA GLU A 13 0.62 -10.19 -6.92
C GLU A 13 1.40 -11.32 -6.25
N LYS A 14 1.92 -11.09 -5.03
CA LYS A 14 2.58 -12.12 -4.23
C LYS A 14 2.27 -11.98 -2.74
N VAL A 15 2.19 -13.13 -2.07
CA VAL A 15 2.27 -13.24 -0.61
C VAL A 15 3.61 -13.92 -0.29
N ILE A 16 4.54 -13.13 0.23
CA ILE A 16 5.93 -13.54 0.48
C ILE A 16 6.00 -14.05 1.91
N LYS A 17 6.24 -15.36 2.05
CA LYS A 17 6.46 -15.99 3.35
C LYS A 17 7.81 -15.55 3.93
N PRO A 18 7.91 -15.36 5.25
CA PRO A 18 9.17 -15.01 5.88
C PRO A 18 10.16 -16.17 5.80
N ILE A 19 11.45 -15.85 5.66
CA ILE A 19 12.52 -16.86 5.64
C ILE A 19 12.93 -17.22 7.07
N ALA A 20 12.96 -16.23 7.96
CA ALA A 20 13.24 -16.40 9.38
C ALA A 20 11.99 -16.14 10.23
N THR A 21 11.88 -16.79 11.39
CA THR A 21 10.75 -16.61 12.32
C THR A 21 10.62 -15.20 12.88
N SER A 22 11.69 -14.39 12.82
CA SER A 22 11.70 -12.99 13.23
C SER A 22 11.13 -12.03 12.18
N GLU A 23 10.90 -12.49 10.95
CA GLU A 23 10.41 -11.65 9.86
C GLU A 23 8.89 -11.81 9.66
N PRO A 24 8.17 -10.73 9.35
CA PRO A 24 6.75 -10.82 9.02
C PRO A 24 6.54 -11.30 7.57
N GLU A 25 5.39 -11.93 7.33
CA GLU A 25 4.88 -12.15 5.98
C GLU A 25 4.61 -10.81 5.28
N LYS A 26 4.95 -10.71 4.00
CA LYS A 26 4.76 -9.48 3.22
C LYS A 26 3.78 -9.70 2.07
N ALA A 27 2.98 -8.68 1.77
CA ALA A 27 2.19 -8.60 0.56
C ALA A 27 2.90 -7.70 -0.45
N GLU A 28 3.08 -8.20 -1.67
CA GLU A 28 3.50 -7.43 -2.82
C GLU A 28 2.27 -7.03 -3.63
N ILE A 29 2.07 -5.73 -3.80
CA ILE A 29 0.91 -5.16 -4.47
C ILE A 29 1.38 -4.45 -5.74
N GLY A 30 0.97 -4.97 -6.90
CA GLY A 30 1.13 -4.30 -8.18
C GLY A 30 0.09 -3.19 -8.34
N ILE A 31 0.53 -1.99 -8.70
CA ILE A 31 -0.23 -0.75 -8.81
C ILE A 31 -0.54 -0.47 -10.29
N LYS A 32 -1.82 -0.34 -10.60
CA LYS A 32 -2.29 -0.06 -11.96
C LYS A 32 -2.06 1.41 -12.32
N GLY A 33 -1.43 1.64 -13.48
CA GLY A 33 -1.22 2.99 -14.04
C GLY A 33 -0.07 3.77 -13.42
N ALA A 34 0.81 3.10 -12.66
CA ALA A 34 2.12 3.64 -12.31
C ALA A 34 3.10 3.45 -13.47
N ASP A 35 4.04 4.40 -13.64
CA ASP A 35 5.11 4.33 -14.65
C ASP A 35 5.88 3.01 -14.55
N ASP A 36 6.30 2.50 -15.72
CA ASP A 36 6.69 1.10 -15.95
C ASP A 36 7.76 0.53 -15.01
N LEU A 37 8.62 1.37 -14.43
CA LEU A 37 9.78 0.94 -13.66
C LEU A 37 9.49 0.65 -12.18
N TYR A 38 8.39 1.16 -11.59
CA TYR A 38 8.12 1.03 -10.15
C TYR A 38 6.64 0.88 -9.84
N ARG A 39 6.07 -0.25 -10.27
CA ARG A 39 4.65 -0.56 -10.08
C ARG A 39 4.33 -1.29 -8.79
N GLU A 40 5.31 -1.67 -7.98
CA GLU A 40 5.07 -2.57 -6.85
C GLU A 40 5.38 -1.93 -5.51
N ILE A 41 4.52 -2.16 -4.52
CA ILE A 41 4.80 -1.88 -3.11
C ILE A 41 4.82 -3.17 -2.31
N ARG A 42 5.75 -3.27 -1.36
CA ARG A 42 5.81 -4.37 -0.39
C ARG A 42 5.53 -3.83 1.00
N ILE A 43 4.49 -4.38 1.63
CA ILE A 43 4.10 -4.06 3.01
C ILE A 43 4.04 -5.34 3.82
N GLU A 44 4.13 -5.23 5.14
CA GLU A 44 3.71 -6.32 6.02
C GLU A 44 2.26 -6.69 5.71
N ASN A 45 1.95 -7.99 5.62
CA ASN A 45 0.64 -8.48 5.23
C ASN A 45 -0.36 -8.42 6.39
N VAL A 46 -0.54 -7.22 6.94
CA VAL A 46 -1.45 -6.93 8.05
C VAL A 46 -2.26 -5.70 7.70
N VAL A 47 -3.57 -5.86 7.61
CA VAL A 47 -4.55 -4.77 7.52
C VAL A 47 -5.42 -4.78 8.77
N THR A 48 -5.86 -3.60 9.17
CA THR A 48 -6.64 -3.40 10.39
C THR A 48 -7.97 -2.74 10.05
N ASP A 49 -9.07 -3.22 10.61
CA ASP A 49 -10.39 -2.59 10.46
C ASP A 49 -10.62 -1.45 11.47
N GLU A 50 -11.83 -0.87 11.46
CA GLU A 50 -12.22 0.23 12.34
C GLU A 50 -12.23 -0.14 13.83
N ASN A 51 -12.31 -1.43 14.15
CA ASN A 51 -12.32 -1.95 15.52
C ASN A 51 -10.93 -2.35 16.00
N GLY A 52 -9.91 -2.31 15.13
CA GLY A 52 -8.56 -2.77 15.45
C GLY A 52 -8.30 -4.24 15.12
N GLU A 53 -9.26 -4.94 14.50
CA GLU A 53 -9.10 -6.35 14.15
C GLU A 53 -8.15 -6.52 12.97
N LYS A 54 -7.19 -7.44 13.11
CA LYS A 54 -6.12 -7.67 12.14
C LYS A 54 -6.47 -8.79 11.19
N SER A 55 -6.23 -8.57 9.90
CA SER A 55 -6.43 -9.54 8.84
C SER A 55 -5.28 -9.52 7.82
N ARG A 56 -5.21 -10.54 6.97
CA ARG A 56 -4.20 -10.66 5.92
C ARG A 56 -4.83 -10.55 4.54
N LEU A 57 -4.10 -9.94 3.61
CA LEU A 57 -4.45 -9.90 2.20
C LEU A 57 -4.25 -11.27 1.55
N LYS A 58 -5.12 -11.60 0.60
CA LYS A 58 -5.06 -12.83 -0.19
C LYS A 58 -4.43 -12.55 -1.55
N LEU A 59 -3.70 -13.53 -2.08
CA LEU A 59 -3.19 -13.50 -3.46
C LEU A 59 -4.34 -13.22 -4.45
N GLY A 60 -4.10 -12.32 -5.41
CA GLY A 60 -5.06 -11.93 -6.45
C GLY A 60 -6.15 -10.95 -5.99
N ALA A 61 -6.22 -10.60 -4.70
CA ALA A 61 -7.19 -9.63 -4.20
C ALA A 61 -6.98 -8.26 -4.87
N LYS A 62 -8.10 -7.64 -5.27
CA LYS A 62 -8.11 -6.23 -5.70
C LYS A 62 -8.13 -5.35 -4.47
N VAL A 63 -7.24 -4.37 -4.44
CA VAL A 63 -7.06 -3.49 -3.29
C VAL A 63 -6.97 -2.03 -3.72
N ASP A 64 -7.33 -1.16 -2.79
CA ASP A 64 -7.11 0.27 -2.91
C ASP A 64 -5.91 0.67 -2.06
N VAL A 65 -4.89 1.22 -2.71
CA VAL A 65 -3.73 1.80 -2.03
C VAL A 65 -3.98 3.28 -1.83
N VAL A 66 -4.03 3.68 -0.57
CA VAL A 66 -4.30 5.07 -0.17
C VAL A 66 -3.02 5.66 0.43
N VAL A 67 -2.45 6.64 -0.27
CA VAL A 67 -1.33 7.44 0.25
C VAL A 67 -1.91 8.70 0.87
N GLU A 68 -1.69 8.89 2.16
CA GLU A 68 -2.13 10.06 2.93
C GLU A 68 -0.94 10.82 3.53
N ALA A 69 -1.01 12.14 3.50
CA ALA A 69 -0.05 13.03 4.12
C ALA A 69 -0.75 14.24 4.73
N ASP A 70 -0.24 14.75 5.84
CA ASP A 70 -0.71 16.01 6.41
C ASP A 70 -0.35 17.19 5.49
N SER A 71 -1.17 18.23 5.47
CA SER A 71 -0.98 19.34 4.53
C SER A 71 0.35 20.07 4.72
N ASP A 72 0.85 20.14 5.96
CA ASP A 72 2.16 20.72 6.31
C ASP A 72 3.34 19.84 5.89
N ALA A 73 3.11 18.55 5.64
CA ALA A 73 4.08 17.62 5.08
C ALA A 73 4.11 17.63 3.53
N THR A 74 3.43 18.58 2.87
CA THR A 74 3.35 18.66 1.41
C THR A 74 3.77 20.02 0.85
N THR A 75 4.34 20.03 -0.35
CA THR A 75 4.59 21.24 -1.14
C THR A 75 3.63 21.33 -2.32
N LYS A 76 3.37 22.55 -2.81
CA LYS A 76 2.54 22.75 -4.00
C LYS A 76 3.25 22.15 -5.22
N LYS A 77 2.52 21.37 -6.02
CA LYS A 77 3.01 20.93 -7.33
C LYS A 77 3.19 22.16 -8.23
N PRO A 78 4.36 22.38 -8.86
CA PRO A 78 4.53 23.45 -9.82
C PRO A 78 3.59 23.25 -11.01
N ASN A 79 3.03 24.34 -11.53
CA ASN A 79 2.30 24.30 -12.79
C ASN A 79 3.32 24.05 -13.91
N SER A 80 3.12 22.97 -14.67
CA SER A 80 3.84 22.71 -15.92
C SER A 80 3.26 23.53 -17.06
#